data_AF-A0A812RP94-F1
#
_entry.id   AF-A0A812RP94-F1
#
_cell.length_a   1.000
_cell.length_b   1.000
_cell.length_c   1.000
_cell.angle_alpha   90.00
_cell.angle_beta   90.00
_cell.angle_gamma   90.00
#
_symmetry.space_group_name_H-M   'P 1'
#
loop_
_entity.id
_entity.type
_entity.pdbx_description
1 polymer ?
#
loop_
_entity_poly.entity_id
_entity_poly.type
_entity_poly.pdbx_seq_one_letter_code
_entity_poly.pdbx_strand_id
1 'polypeptide(L)'
;DWQPELRPSMELMPEVLLRSSGGGAEVYRGVWFRRFSKSTSAITVAMKKLTTEVPEVAALERPVHRNILRCYGATAEAPFIAVSEYCAGGSLADALK
;
A
#
# COMPACT_ATOMS: atom_id res chain seq x y z
N ASP A 1 -14.11 -5.46 -14.21
CA ASP A 1 -13.44 -4.15 -14.30
C ASP A 1 -12.52 -3.96 -13.10
N TRP A 2 -11.28 -4.40 -13.22
CA TRP A 2 -10.22 -4.13 -12.24
C TRP A 2 -9.45 -2.92 -12.75
N GLN A 3 -9.40 -1.84 -11.97
CA GLN A 3 -8.57 -0.68 -12.27
C GLN A 3 -7.35 -0.72 -11.34
N PRO A 4 -6.11 -0.75 -11.87
CA PRO A 4 -4.88 -0.74 -11.06
C PRO A 4 -4.62 0.62 -10.39
N GLU A 5 -5.29 1.66 -10.88
CA GLU A 5 -5.08 3.04 -10.48
C GLU A 5 -5.91 3.39 -9.24
N LEU A 6 -5.22 3.75 -8.16
CA LEU A 6 -5.85 4.10 -6.89
C LEU A 6 -6.38 5.54 -6.93
N ARG A 7 -7.62 5.72 -6.44
CA ARG A 7 -8.14 7.05 -6.12
C ARG A 7 -7.85 7.38 -4.65
N PRO A 8 -6.93 8.32 -4.35
CA PRO A 8 -6.31 8.41 -3.03
C PRO A 8 -7.26 8.73 -1.86
N SER A 9 -8.36 9.45 -2.10
CA SER A 9 -9.10 10.12 -1.01
C SER A 9 -10.37 9.41 -0.53
N MET A 10 -11.01 8.57 -1.34
CA MET A 10 -12.22 7.83 -0.92
C MET A 10 -11.95 6.38 -0.55
N GLU A 11 -10.88 5.80 -1.08
CA GLU A 11 -10.60 4.39 -0.92
C GLU A 11 -9.59 4.12 0.20
N LEU A 12 -8.73 5.08 0.54
CA LEU A 12 -7.64 4.87 1.48
C LEU A 12 -7.81 5.74 2.72
N MET A 13 -7.89 5.10 3.88
CA MET A 13 -7.93 5.77 5.18
C MET A 13 -6.70 5.36 5.99
N PRO A 14 -5.67 6.22 6.11
CA PRO A 14 -4.54 5.96 7.00
C PRO A 14 -5.02 6.04 8.46
N GLU A 15 -4.69 5.02 9.26
CA GLU A 15 -5.08 4.92 10.67
C GLU A 15 -3.92 5.27 11.60
N VAL A 16 -2.73 4.71 11.31
CA VAL A 16 -1.57 4.78 12.21
C VAL A 16 -0.30 4.96 11.40
N LEU A 17 0.53 5.94 11.77
CA LEU A 17 1.90 6.06 11.26
C LEU A 17 2.75 4.94 11.87
N LEU A 18 3.24 4.02 11.04
CA LEU A 18 4.12 2.93 11.47
C LEU A 18 5.58 3.33 11.44
N ARG A 19 5.97 4.21 10.51
CA ARG A 19 7.34 4.67 10.37
C ARG A 19 7.38 6.09 9.83
N SER A 20 8.00 6.99 10.60
CA SER A 20 8.30 8.36 10.19
C SER A 20 9.57 8.42 9.32
N SER A 21 9.63 9.41 8.43
CA SER A 21 10.67 9.51 7.41
C SER A 21 12.05 9.86 8.00
N GLY A 22 12.89 8.84 8.18
CA GLY A 22 14.35 8.98 8.25
C GLY A 22 15.08 8.46 7.00
N GLY A 23 14.37 7.82 6.06
CA GLY A 23 14.97 7.07 4.95
C GLY A 23 14.18 7.05 3.65
N GLY A 24 13.42 8.11 3.33
CA GLY A 24 12.82 8.31 2.00
C GLY A 24 11.35 7.90 1.82
N ALA A 25 10.67 7.39 2.85
CA ALA A 25 9.23 7.13 2.80
C ALA A 25 8.59 7.18 4.19
N GLU A 26 7.33 7.59 4.24
CA GLU A 26 6.45 7.42 5.41
C GLU A 26 5.59 6.17 5.19
N VAL A 27 5.47 5.32 6.20
CA VAL A 27 4.65 4.10 6.12
C VAL A 27 3.53 4.17 7.14
N TYR A 28 2.31 3.93 6.68
CA TYR A 28 1.10 3.92 7.47
C TYR A 28 0.45 2.55 7.41
N ARG A 29 -0.18 2.15 8.51
CA ARG A 29 -1.26 1.17 8.46
C ARG A 29 -2.53 1.93 8.10
N GLY A 30 -3.30 1.40 7.16
CA GLY A 30 -4.58 1.96 6.80
C GLY A 30 -5.59 0.90 6.41
N VAL A 31 -6.78 1.36 6.06
CA VAL A 31 -7.85 0.55 5.50
C VAL A 31 -8.05 0.95 4.05
N TRP A 32 -8.07 -0.04 3.16
CA TRP A 32 -8.44 0.14 1.76
C TRP A 32 -9.86 -0.38 1.52
N PHE A 33 -10.75 0.54 1.15
CA PHE A 33 -12.13 0.27 0.79
C PHE A 33 -12.24 0.09 -0.72
N ARG A 34 -12.60 -1.12 -1.14
CA ARG A 34 -12.90 -1.44 -2.54
C ARG A 34 -14.40 -1.50 -2.72
N ARG A 35 -14.91 -0.62 -3.58
CA ARG A 35 -16.32 -0.63 -3.97
C ARG A 35 -16.50 -1.52 -5.19
N PHE A 36 -17.46 -2.42 -5.09
CA PHE A 36 -17.97 -3.25 -6.17
C PHE A 36 -19.40 -2.80 -6.49
N SER A 37 -19.94 -3.23 -7.63
CA SER A 37 -21.28 -2.84 -8.08
C SER A 37 -22.40 -3.18 -7.07
N LYS A 38 -22.19 -4.13 -6.16
CA LYS A 38 -23.18 -4.59 -5.18
C LYS A 38 -22.66 -4.67 -3.73
N SER A 39 -21.41 -4.32 -3.47
CA SER A 39 -20.80 -4.47 -2.13
C SER A 39 -19.60 -3.55 -1.95
N THR A 40 -19.21 -3.34 -0.70
CA THR A 40 -17.94 -2.69 -0.35
C THR A 40 -17.14 -3.66 0.51
N SER A 41 -15.89 -3.93 0.14
CA SER A 41 -14.96 -4.67 1.01
C SER A 41 -13.94 -3.72 1.61
N ALA A 42 -13.53 -3.97 2.84
CA ALA A 42 -12.44 -3.26 3.50
C ALA A 42 -11.33 -4.25 3.85
N ILE A 43 -10.08 -3.90 3.57
CA ILE A 43 -8.92 -4.69 3.99
C ILE A 43 -7.88 -3.79 4.66
N THR A 44 -7.18 -4.33 5.65
CA THR A 44 -6.02 -3.64 6.26
C THR A 44 -4.82 -3.72 5.32
N VAL A 45 -4.17 -2.58 5.10
CA VAL A 45 -3.08 -2.43 4.15
C VAL A 45 -1.92 -1.63 4.75
N ALA A 46 -0.73 -1.85 4.19
CA ALA A 46 0.40 -0.96 4.37
C ALA A 46 0.37 0.09 3.24
N MET A 47 0.33 1.36 3.62
CA MET A 47 0.37 2.50 2.72
C MET A 47 1.74 3.16 2.84
N LYS A 48 2.47 3.21 1.72
CA LYS A 48 3.80 3.82 1.67
C LYS A 48 3.70 5.11 0.87
N LYS A 49 3.90 6.24 1.54
CA LYS A 49 3.97 7.56 0.93
C LYS A 49 5.41 7.86 0.56
N LEU A 50 5.63 8.11 -0.72
CA LEU A 50 6.93 8.24 -1.34
C LEU A 50 7.18 9.70 -1.73
N THR A 51 8.45 10.11 -1.65
CA THR A 51 8.86 11.49 -1.98
C THR A 51 9.06 11.71 -3.48
N THR A 52 9.22 10.63 -4.25
CA THR A 52 9.43 10.64 -5.70
C THR A 52 8.51 9.63 -6.37
N GLU A 53 8.30 9.80 -7.67
CA GLU A 53 7.53 8.86 -8.49
C GLU A 53 8.08 7.44 -8.35
N VAL A 54 7.17 6.48 -8.38
CA VAL A 54 7.49 5.09 -8.06
C VAL A 54 7.45 4.23 -9.32
N PRO A 55 8.50 3.43 -9.57
CA PRO A 55 8.42 2.29 -10.47
C PRO A 55 7.53 1.15 -9.93
N GLU A 56 6.91 1.27 -8.74
CA GLU A 56 6.14 0.20 -8.08
C GLU A 56 4.88 -0.21 -8.87
N VAL A 57 4.49 0.54 -9.92
CA VAL A 57 3.55 0.06 -10.94
C VAL A 57 4.06 -1.22 -11.62
N ALA A 58 5.36 -1.33 -11.89
CA ALA A 58 5.97 -2.56 -12.42
C ALA A 58 5.95 -3.72 -11.41
N ALA A 59 5.78 -3.43 -10.10
CA ALA A 59 5.59 -4.46 -9.09
C ALA A 59 4.15 -5.02 -9.08
N LEU A 60 3.17 -4.29 -9.63
CA LEU A 60 1.79 -4.78 -9.82
C LEU A 60 1.72 -5.87 -10.90
N GLU A 61 2.67 -5.88 -11.85
CA GLU A 61 2.73 -6.86 -12.93
C GLU A 61 3.44 -8.16 -12.53
N ARG A 62 4.03 -8.23 -11.33
CA ARG A 62 4.77 -9.41 -10.87
C ARG A 62 3.82 -10.57 -10.54
N PRO A 63 4.19 -11.82 -10.86
CA PRO A 63 3.42 -12.99 -10.45
C PRO A 63 3.23 -13.04 -8.93
N VAL A 64 2.01 -13.36 -8.50
CA VAL A 64 1.69 -13.53 -7.07
C VAL A 64 2.48 -14.71 -6.51
N HIS A 65 3.31 -14.46 -5.49
CA HIS A 65 4.11 -15.48 -4.84
C HIS A 65 4.04 -15.33 -3.32
N ARG A 66 3.92 -16.44 -2.58
CA ARG A 66 3.69 -16.44 -1.11
C ARG A 66 4.76 -15.73 -0.28
N ASN A 67 5.97 -15.59 -0.81
CA ASN A 67 7.11 -14.95 -0.14
C ASN A 67 7.43 -13.55 -0.71
N ILE A 68 6.57 -13.00 -1.57
CA ILE A 68 6.73 -11.66 -2.13
C ILE A 68 5.52 -10.85 -1.68
N LEU A 69 5.77 -9.68 -1.09
CA LEU A 69 4.72 -8.80 -0.63
C LEU A 69 3.80 -8.43 -1.81
N ARG A 70 2.50 -8.63 -1.63
CA ARG A 70 1.53 -8.29 -2.67
C ARG A 70 1.35 -6.78 -2.73
N CYS A 71 1.63 -6.19 -3.89
CA CYS A 71 1.22 -4.83 -4.21
C CYS A 71 -0.22 -4.86 -4.75
N TYR A 72 -1.07 -3.99 -4.23
CA TYR A 72 -2.47 -3.91 -4.60
C TYR A 72 -2.76 -2.78 -5.59
N GLY A 73 -2.03 -1.68 -5.47
CA GLY A 73 -2.15 -0.52 -6.35
C GLY A 73 -1.11 0.53 -6.00
N ALA A 74 -0.95 1.49 -6.90
CA ALA A 74 -0.18 2.71 -6.67
C ALA A 74 -0.89 3.90 -7.32
N THR A 75 -0.57 5.11 -6.88
CA THR A 75 -0.99 6.34 -7.56
C THR A 75 0.01 6.65 -8.69
N ALA A 76 -0.50 7.04 -9.85
CA ALA A 76 0.33 7.47 -10.97
C ALA A 76 0.86 8.91 -10.76
N GLU A 77 0.12 9.71 -10.00
CA GLU A 77 0.45 11.11 -9.72
C GLU A 77 0.69 11.35 -8.22
N ALA A 78 1.29 12.50 -7.91
CA ALA A 78 1.49 12.93 -6.54
C ALA A 78 0.13 13.16 -5.83
N PRO A 79 0.01 12.81 -4.54
CA PRO A 79 1.03 12.20 -3.70
C PRO A 79 1.29 10.74 -4.08
N PHE A 80 2.56 10.36 -4.26
CA PHE A 80 2.95 9.01 -4.68
C PHE A 80 2.73 8.02 -3.53
N ILE A 81 1.67 7.22 -3.64
CA ILE A 81 1.25 6.27 -2.61
C ILE A 81 1.22 4.88 -3.24
N ALA A 82 1.91 3.94 -2.61
CA ALA A 82 1.76 2.53 -2.90
C ALA A 82 1.03 1.80 -1.78
N VAL A 83 0.15 0.88 -2.16
CA VAL A 83 -0.69 0.12 -1.25
C VAL A 83 -0.35 -1.34 -1.40
N SER A 84 -0.02 -1.97 -0.29
CA SER A 84 0.44 -3.36 -0.25
C SER A 84 -0.15 -4.11 0.93
N GLU A 85 0.06 -5.42 0.94
CA GLU A 85 -0.30 -6.29 2.05
C GLU A 85 0.28 -5.78 3.38
N TYR A 86 -0.53 -5.81 4.43
CA TYR A 86 -0.09 -5.47 5.77
C TYR A 86 0.48 -6.68 6.50
N CYS A 87 1.77 -6.63 6.84
CA CYS A 87 2.42 -7.63 7.69
C CYS A 87 2.44 -7.16 9.15
N ALA A 88 1.59 -7.76 10.00
CA ALA A 88 1.49 -7.39 11.41
C ALA A 88 2.78 -7.61 12.21
N GLY A 89 3.63 -8.56 11.78
CA GLY A 89 4.94 -8.84 12.38
C GLY A 89 6.00 -7.76 12.14
N GLY A 90 5.69 -6.72 11.35
CA GLY A 90 6.62 -5.63 11.06
C GLY A 90 7.80 -6.06 10.18
N SER A 91 8.93 -5.38 10.32
CA SER A 91 10.13 -5.70 9.56
C SER A 91 10.92 -6.84 10.23
N LEU A 92 11.54 -7.70 9.42
CA LEU A 92 12.42 -8.75 9.95
C LEU A 92 13.58 -8.15 10.78
N ALA A 93 14.06 -6.97 10.39
CA ALA A 93 15.11 -6.27 11.13
C ALA A 93 14.70 -5.85 12.54
N ASP A 94 13.41 -5.57 12.77
CA ASP A 94 12.90 -5.28 14.12
C ASP A 94 12.66 -6.56 14.94
N ALA A 95 12.26 -7.65 14.27
CA ALA A 95 12.06 -8.94 14.93
C ALA A 95 13.37 -9.64 15.36
N LEU A 96 14.50 -9.26 14.75
CA LEU A 96 15.83 -9.81 15.05
C LEU A 96 16.65 -8.96 16.03
N LYS A 97 16.06 -7.90 16.61
CA LYS A 97 16.65 -7.13 17.71
C LYS A 97 16.30 -7.77 19.05
#